data_AF-A0A957VH86-F1
#
_entry.id   AF-A0A957VH86-F1
#
_cell.length_a   1.000
_cell.length_b   1.000
_cell.length_c   1.000
_cell.angle_alpha   90.00
_cell.angle_beta   90.00
_cell.angle_gamma   90.00
#
_symmetry.space_group_name_H-M   'P 1'
#
loop_
_entity.id
_entity.type
_entity.pdbx_description
1 polymer ?
#
loop_
_entity_poly.entity_id
_entity_poly.type
_entity_poly.pdbx_seq_one_letter_code
_entity_poly.pdbx_strand_id
1 'polypeptide(L)'
;MHAGAWPDAIATLEELQRRAPDDAHIVSMLEQARLRAGYATAGSIRARRGGRSLRRIIVAALLLGGTAFFIWQSYITIRRGITPLLNEQQTAADLAQLLLDGESFMTAGNWDEAAAVYSEITVLEPDNAAARHALAQIEAERTLPQDYQEAAAAQQAGDCAGAAGRFRTLI
;
A
#
# COMPACT_ATOMS: atom_id res chain seq x y z
N MET A 1 35.71 -28.26 42.30
CA MET A 1 35.29 -29.55 42.87
C MET A 1 34.58 -29.29 44.20
N HIS A 2 33.25 -29.10 44.25
CA HIS A 2 32.50 -29.00 45.53
C HIS A 2 31.05 -29.52 45.40
N ALA A 3 30.84 -30.64 44.69
CA ALA A 3 29.51 -31.23 44.52
C ALA A 3 29.21 -32.38 45.52
N GLY A 4 30.14 -32.68 46.43
CA GLY A 4 29.99 -33.73 47.46
C GLY A 4 30.18 -33.24 48.90
N ALA A 5 30.35 -31.94 49.13
CA ALA A 5 30.76 -31.42 50.45
C ALA A 5 29.60 -31.18 51.43
N TRP A 6 28.34 -31.16 50.96
CA TRP A 6 27.18 -30.88 51.82
C TRP A 6 26.83 -32.03 52.78
N PRO A 7 26.82 -33.32 52.37
CA PRO A 7 26.61 -34.44 53.29
C PRO A 7 27.69 -34.52 54.37
N ASP A 8 28.96 -34.34 54.00
CA ASP A 8 30.09 -34.36 54.93
C ASP A 8 30.06 -33.17 55.91
N ALA A 9 29.66 -31.99 55.42
CA ALA A 9 29.46 -30.80 56.26
C ALA A 9 28.31 -31.00 57.27
N ILE A 10 27.21 -31.64 56.87
CA ILE A 10 26.10 -31.95 57.79
C ILE A 10 26.57 -32.95 58.86
N ALA A 11 27.27 -34.02 58.48
CA ALA A 11 27.75 -35.03 59.42
C ALA A 11 28.74 -34.47 60.46
N THR A 12 29.64 -33.58 60.04
CA THR A 12 30.59 -32.91 60.94
C THR A 12 29.89 -31.95 61.90
N LEU A 13 28.88 -31.19 61.44
CA LEU A 13 28.07 -30.31 62.29
C LEU A 13 27.21 -31.10 63.29
N GLU A 14 26.70 -32.28 62.91
CA GLU A 14 25.94 -33.18 63.79
C GLU A 14 26.80 -33.78 64.93
N GLU A 15 28.06 -34.10 64.64
CA GLU A 15 29.02 -34.50 65.68
C GLU A 15 29.34 -33.34 66.63
N LEU A 16 29.47 -32.12 66.10
CA LEU A 16 29.74 -30.92 66.89
C LEU A 16 28.57 -30.56 67.81
N GLN A 17 27.33 -30.69 67.31
CA GLN A 17 26.11 -30.51 68.11
C GLN A 17 26.02 -31.54 69.24
N ARG A 18 26.43 -32.79 69.00
CA ARG A 18 26.45 -33.83 70.06
C ARG A 18 27.42 -33.51 71.19
N ARG A 19 28.52 -32.81 70.91
CA ARG A 19 29.52 -32.42 71.93
C ARG A 19 29.20 -31.11 72.62
N ALA A 20 28.51 -30.19 71.95
CA ALA A 20 28.11 -28.89 72.48
C ALA A 20 26.62 -28.64 72.18
N PRO A 21 25.70 -29.22 72.98
CA PRO A 21 24.26 -29.18 72.70
C PRO A 21 23.60 -27.80 72.90
N ASP A 22 24.28 -26.87 73.55
CA ASP A 22 23.73 -25.55 73.95
C ASP A 22 24.21 -24.39 73.05
N ASP A 23 24.97 -24.70 72.00
CA ASP A 23 25.44 -23.67 71.06
C ASP A 23 24.39 -23.45 69.95
N ALA A 24 23.61 -22.38 70.13
CA ALA A 24 22.59 -21.95 69.17
C ALA A 24 23.14 -21.69 67.75
N HIS A 25 24.43 -21.36 67.63
CA HIS A 25 25.06 -21.11 66.33
C HIS A 25 25.18 -22.40 65.51
N ILE A 26 25.57 -23.53 66.15
CA ILE A 26 25.71 -24.83 65.48
C ILE A 26 24.36 -25.32 64.96
N VAL A 27 23.29 -25.14 65.74
CA VAL A 27 21.93 -25.49 65.35
C VAL A 27 21.51 -24.76 64.07
N SER A 28 21.76 -23.44 64.02
CA SER A 28 21.43 -22.62 62.86
C SER A 28 22.23 -23.00 61.61
N MET A 29 23.52 -23.33 61.77
CA MET A 29 24.37 -23.75 60.65
C MET A 29 23.94 -25.10 60.07
N LEU A 30 23.54 -26.02 60.94
CA LEU A 30 23.07 -27.34 60.55
C LEU A 30 21.72 -27.27 59.82
N GLU A 31 20.82 -26.40 60.27
CA GLU A 31 19.55 -26.14 59.58
C GLU A 31 19.78 -25.53 58.18
N GLN A 32 20.64 -24.51 58.08
CA GLN A 32 20.99 -23.91 56.78
C GLN A 32 21.67 -24.90 55.82
N ALA A 33 22.54 -25.77 56.34
CA ALA A 33 23.21 -26.79 55.55
C ALA A 33 22.22 -27.83 55.01
N ARG A 34 21.27 -28.29 55.84
CA ARG A 34 20.19 -29.21 55.42
C ARG A 34 19.27 -28.57 54.38
N LEU A 35 18.90 -27.30 54.56
CA LEU A 35 18.07 -26.56 53.62
C LEU A 35 18.75 -26.46 52.23
N ARG A 36 20.05 -26.09 52.21
CA ARG A 36 20.85 -26.04 50.98
C ARG A 36 21.05 -27.40 50.32
N ALA A 37 21.22 -28.46 51.10
CA ALA A 37 21.29 -29.83 50.56
C ALA A 37 19.96 -30.25 49.91
N GLY A 38 18.82 -29.87 50.48
CA GLY A 38 17.49 -30.10 49.90
C GLY A 38 17.27 -29.34 48.58
N TYR A 39 17.79 -28.12 48.46
CA TYR A 39 17.77 -27.40 47.18
C TYR A 39 18.76 -27.95 46.16
N ALA A 40 19.89 -28.50 46.59
CA ALA A 40 20.84 -29.14 45.67
C ALA A 40 20.28 -30.44 45.07
N THR A 41 19.48 -31.20 45.83
CA THR A 41 18.79 -32.40 45.33
C THR A 41 17.57 -32.06 44.47
N ALA A 42 16.84 -30.99 44.77
CA ALA A 42 15.73 -30.50 43.94
C ALA A 42 16.21 -29.71 42.69
N GLY A 43 17.40 -29.10 42.77
CA GLY A 43 17.99 -28.19 41.79
C GLY A 43 19.04 -28.83 40.87
N SER A 44 19.24 -30.15 40.91
CA SER A 44 19.93 -30.83 39.82
C SER A 44 18.97 -30.94 38.62
N ILE A 45 18.64 -29.79 38.02
CA ILE A 45 18.28 -29.74 36.61
C ILE A 45 19.53 -30.21 35.88
N ARG A 46 19.56 -31.51 35.68
CA ARG A 46 20.41 -32.20 34.72
C ARG A 46 20.29 -31.37 33.45
N ALA A 47 21.33 -30.63 33.11
CA ALA A 47 21.57 -30.09 31.79
C ALA A 47 21.71 -31.29 30.85
N ARG A 48 20.60 -31.97 30.58
CA ARG A 48 20.50 -33.05 29.62
C ARG A 48 20.53 -32.34 28.29
N ARG A 49 21.74 -32.17 27.76
CA ARG A 49 22.02 -32.01 26.33
C ARG A 49 21.24 -33.09 25.58
N GLY A 50 19.99 -32.79 25.26
CA GLY A 50 19.14 -33.59 24.41
C GLY A 50 19.38 -33.13 22.98
N GLY A 51 20.44 -33.63 22.35
CA GLY A 51 20.78 -33.34 20.95
C GLY A 51 19.79 -33.91 19.92
N ARG A 52 18.49 -34.00 20.23
CA ARG A 52 17.48 -34.68 19.40
C ARG A 52 16.27 -33.86 18.96
N SER A 53 16.21 -32.54 19.14
CA SER A 53 15.13 -31.77 18.49
C SER A 53 15.56 -30.52 17.74
N LEU A 54 16.86 -30.19 17.64
CA LEU A 54 17.30 -29.09 16.77
C LEU A 54 16.79 -29.28 15.33
N ARG A 55 16.85 -30.51 14.79
CA ARG A 55 16.25 -30.85 13.50
C ARG A 55 14.72 -30.62 13.46
N ARG A 56 13.99 -30.90 14.55
CA ARG A 56 12.54 -30.67 14.63
C ARG A 56 12.21 -29.17 14.75
N ILE A 57 13.01 -28.42 15.50
CA ILE A 57 12.87 -26.95 15.65
C ILE A 57 13.19 -26.27 14.32
N ILE A 58 14.24 -26.70 13.62
CA ILE A 58 14.59 -26.20 12.28
C ILE A 58 13.48 -26.54 11.28
N VAL A 59 12.95 -27.76 11.29
CA VAL A 59 11.83 -28.14 10.41
C VAL A 59 10.57 -27.34 10.73
N ALA A 60 10.23 -27.13 12.01
CA ALA A 60 9.08 -26.29 12.39
C ALA A 60 9.28 -24.81 12.01
N ALA A 61 10.49 -24.28 12.17
CA ALA A 61 10.84 -22.93 11.76
C ALA A 61 10.80 -22.76 10.24
N LEU A 62 11.21 -23.77 9.46
CA LEU A 62 11.10 -23.78 8.00
C LEU A 62 9.64 -23.86 7.55
N LEU A 63 8.79 -24.66 8.22
CA LEU A 63 7.36 -24.72 7.90
C LEU A 63 6.66 -23.40 8.18
N LEU A 64 6.90 -22.79 9.35
CA LEU A 64 6.35 -21.49 9.72
C LEU A 64 6.91 -20.34 8.88
N GLY A 65 8.21 -20.37 8.58
CA GLY A 65 8.85 -19.39 7.71
C GLY A 65 8.37 -19.51 6.27
N GLY A 66 8.15 -20.74 5.79
CA GLY A 66 7.58 -21.01 4.47
C GLY A 66 6.15 -20.50 4.35
N THR A 67 5.27 -20.79 5.31
CA THR A 67 3.89 -20.27 5.29
C THR A 67 3.85 -18.75 5.38
N ALA A 68 4.69 -18.14 6.22
CA ALA A 68 4.84 -16.69 6.29
C ALA A 68 5.37 -16.10 4.96
N PHE A 69 6.33 -16.78 4.32
CA PHE A 69 6.85 -16.40 3.01
C PHE A 69 5.76 -16.49 1.93
N PHE A 70 4.91 -17.52 1.94
CA PHE A 70 3.77 -17.62 1.03
C PHE A 70 2.72 -16.54 1.27
N ILE A 71 2.43 -16.19 2.53
CA ILE A 71 1.51 -15.07 2.86
C ILE A 71 2.12 -13.75 2.37
N TRP A 72 3.41 -13.53 2.59
CA TRP A 72 4.12 -12.34 2.13
C TRP A 72 4.21 -12.25 0.61
N GLN A 73 4.49 -13.37 -0.07
CA GLN A 73 4.48 -13.49 -1.53
C GLN A 73 3.08 -13.26 -2.12
N SER A 74 2.04 -13.84 -1.51
CA SER A 74 0.65 -13.60 -1.87
C SER A 74 0.30 -12.12 -1.73
N TYR A 75 0.69 -11.48 -0.64
CA TYR A 75 0.49 -10.06 -0.40
C TYR A 75 1.18 -9.16 -1.44
N ILE A 76 2.43 -9.46 -1.79
CA ILE A 76 3.18 -8.73 -2.84
C ILE A 76 2.52 -8.89 -4.20
N THR A 77 2.07 -10.09 -4.54
CA THR A 77 1.46 -10.39 -5.83
C THR A 77 0.11 -9.70 -5.99
N ILE A 78 -0.74 -9.76 -4.95
CA ILE A 78 -2.05 -9.11 -4.91
C ILE A 78 -1.90 -7.57 -5.03
N ARG A 79 -0.90 -6.98 -4.36
CA ARG A 79 -0.63 -5.53 -4.50
C ARG A 79 -0.17 -5.10 -5.89
N ARG A 80 0.49 -5.98 -6.65
CA ARG A 80 1.00 -5.66 -8.01
C ARG A 80 -0.02 -5.94 -9.12
N GLY A 81 -1.00 -6.80 -8.88
CA GLY A 81 -1.96 -7.25 -9.90
C GLY A 81 -3.35 -6.59 -9.89
N ILE A 82 -3.74 -5.90 -8.81
CA ILE A 82 -5.08 -5.27 -8.69
C ILE A 82 -5.10 -3.82 -9.21
N THR A 83 -3.95 -3.18 -9.38
CA THR A 83 -3.84 -1.79 -9.84
C THR A 83 -4.21 -1.50 -11.31
N PRO A 84 -4.10 -2.41 -12.30
CA PRO A 84 -4.39 -2.01 -13.68
C PRO A 84 -5.90 -1.91 -13.99
N LEU A 85 -6.79 -2.57 -13.23
CA LEU A 85 -8.24 -2.49 -13.46
C LEU A 85 -8.88 -1.19 -12.97
N LEU A 86 -8.31 -0.55 -11.93
CA LEU A 86 -8.81 0.75 -11.47
C LEU A 86 -8.26 1.91 -12.31
N ASN A 87 -7.01 1.83 -12.77
CA ASN A 87 -6.40 2.92 -13.53
C ASN A 87 -7.04 3.11 -14.92
N GLU A 88 -7.38 2.03 -15.62
CA GLU A 88 -8.09 2.13 -16.91
C GLU A 88 -9.52 2.68 -16.76
N GLN A 89 -10.20 2.31 -15.66
CA GLN A 89 -11.54 2.81 -15.35
C GLN A 89 -11.53 4.28 -14.97
N GLN A 90 -10.52 4.74 -14.23
CA GLN A 90 -10.42 6.14 -13.83
C GLN A 90 -10.19 7.05 -15.04
N THR A 91 -9.27 6.69 -15.94
CA THR A 91 -9.03 7.48 -17.16
C THR A 91 -10.25 7.52 -18.07
N ALA A 92 -10.99 6.41 -18.19
CA ALA A 92 -12.21 6.36 -18.99
C ALA A 92 -13.35 7.17 -18.37
N ALA A 93 -13.49 7.16 -17.03
CA ALA A 93 -14.48 7.95 -16.31
C ALA A 93 -14.20 9.45 -16.40
N ASP A 94 -12.94 9.85 -16.22
CA ASP A 94 -12.51 11.25 -16.31
C ASP A 94 -12.74 11.79 -17.73
N LEU A 95 -12.41 11.01 -18.77
CA LEU A 95 -12.68 11.37 -20.16
C LEU A 95 -14.18 11.46 -20.46
N ALA A 96 -14.97 10.51 -19.97
CA ALA A 96 -16.43 10.53 -20.13
C ALA A 96 -17.04 11.77 -19.48
N GLN A 97 -16.53 12.18 -18.32
CA GLN A 97 -16.98 13.40 -17.65
C GLN A 97 -16.62 14.66 -18.46
N LEU A 98 -15.39 14.74 -18.98
CA LEU A 98 -14.99 15.85 -19.87
C LEU A 98 -15.86 15.94 -21.12
N LEU A 99 -16.21 14.80 -21.74
CA LEU A 99 -17.10 14.76 -22.89
C LEU A 99 -18.51 15.29 -22.56
N LEU A 100 -19.05 14.92 -21.40
CA LEU A 100 -20.35 15.41 -20.92
C LEU A 100 -20.31 16.92 -20.63
N ASP A 101 -19.23 17.41 -20.00
CA ASP A 101 -19.06 18.83 -19.72
C ASP A 101 -19.00 19.63 -21.03
N GLY A 102 -18.23 19.15 -22.02
CA GLY A 102 -18.16 19.73 -23.36
C GLY A 102 -19.53 19.77 -24.06
N GLU A 103 -20.31 18.69 -23.98
CA GLU A 103 -21.65 18.62 -24.56
C GLU A 103 -22.63 19.57 -23.85
N SER A 104 -22.49 19.72 -22.53
CA SER A 104 -23.27 20.68 -21.74
C SER A 104 -22.99 22.13 -22.16
N PHE A 105 -21.74 22.48 -22.43
CA PHE A 105 -21.38 23.80 -22.94
C PHE A 105 -21.88 24.02 -24.37
N MET A 106 -21.80 23.00 -25.23
CA MET A 106 -22.37 23.04 -26.59
C MET A 106 -23.88 23.31 -26.56
N THR A 107 -24.62 22.59 -25.71
CA THR A 107 -26.08 22.76 -25.59
C THR A 107 -26.47 24.08 -24.93
N ALA A 108 -25.61 24.63 -24.07
CA ALA A 108 -25.77 25.96 -23.51
C ALA A 108 -25.44 27.10 -24.50
N GLY A 109 -24.82 26.80 -25.65
CA GLY A 109 -24.34 27.80 -26.61
C GLY A 109 -23.04 28.51 -26.17
N ASN A 110 -22.36 27.94 -25.17
CA ASN A 110 -21.08 28.45 -24.65
C ASN A 110 -19.93 27.87 -25.47
N TRP A 111 -19.79 28.37 -26.70
CA TRP A 111 -18.85 27.84 -27.69
C TRP A 111 -17.38 27.98 -27.26
N ASP A 112 -17.05 29.03 -26.50
CA ASP A 112 -15.68 29.29 -26.04
C ASP A 112 -15.24 28.28 -24.97
N GLU A 113 -16.11 28.03 -23.99
CA GLU A 113 -15.89 27.03 -22.93
C GLU A 113 -15.91 25.61 -23.50
N ALA A 114 -16.83 25.32 -24.42
CA ALA A 114 -16.86 24.03 -25.11
C ALA A 114 -15.56 23.77 -25.87
N ALA A 115 -15.04 24.76 -26.59
CA ALA A 115 -13.77 24.64 -27.31
C ALA A 115 -12.61 24.37 -26.37
N ALA A 116 -12.56 25.03 -25.21
CA ALA A 116 -11.53 24.80 -24.20
C ALA A 116 -11.56 23.35 -23.69
N VAL A 117 -12.74 22.84 -23.32
CA VAL A 117 -12.90 21.45 -22.85
C VAL A 117 -12.53 20.44 -23.93
N TYR A 118 -13.04 20.58 -25.15
CA TYR A 118 -12.71 19.64 -26.23
C TYR A 118 -11.24 19.70 -26.65
N SER A 119 -10.60 20.88 -26.54
CA SER A 119 -9.15 21.00 -26.79
C SER A 119 -8.34 20.17 -25.78
N GLU A 120 -8.74 20.18 -24.51
CA GLU A 120 -8.13 19.36 -23.46
C GLU A 120 -8.30 17.86 -23.76
N ILE A 121 -9.49 17.44 -24.22
CA ILE A 121 -9.74 16.06 -24.65
C ILE A 121 -8.82 15.65 -25.80
N THR A 122 -8.61 16.52 -26.80
CA THR A 122 -7.69 16.19 -27.91
C THR A 122 -6.21 16.14 -27.50
N VAL A 123 -5.83 16.78 -26.39
CA VAL A 123 -4.47 16.65 -25.81
C VAL A 123 -4.32 15.29 -25.11
N LEU A 124 -5.35 14.84 -24.39
CA LEU A 124 -5.36 13.55 -23.69
C LEU A 124 -5.51 12.36 -24.66
N GLU A 125 -6.42 12.48 -25.63
CA GLU A 125 -6.70 11.51 -26.68
C GLU A 125 -6.71 12.18 -28.05
N PRO A 126 -5.56 12.26 -28.73
CA PRO A 126 -5.46 12.85 -30.07
C PRO A 126 -6.33 12.16 -31.12
N ASP A 127 -6.67 10.88 -30.89
CA ASP A 127 -7.50 10.10 -31.81
C ASP A 127 -9.00 10.16 -31.51
N ASN A 128 -9.43 10.94 -30.51
CA ASN A 128 -10.84 11.04 -30.14
C ASN A 128 -11.66 11.69 -31.27
N ALA A 129 -12.52 10.91 -31.93
CA ALA A 129 -13.33 11.36 -33.06
C ALA A 129 -14.43 12.34 -32.62
N ALA A 130 -15.00 12.15 -31.43
CA ALA A 130 -16.06 13.01 -30.91
C ALA A 130 -15.54 14.43 -30.62
N ALA A 131 -14.39 14.55 -29.96
CA ALA A 131 -13.77 15.83 -29.67
C ALA A 131 -13.37 16.59 -30.94
N ARG A 132 -12.81 15.90 -31.94
CA ARG A 132 -12.48 16.51 -33.24
C ARG A 132 -13.71 17.00 -33.99
N HIS A 133 -14.79 16.22 -33.99
CA HIS A 133 -16.05 16.62 -34.60
C HIS A 133 -16.66 17.85 -33.89
N ALA A 134 -16.65 17.86 -32.55
CA ALA A 134 -17.17 18.98 -31.78
C ALA A 134 -16.37 20.26 -32.02
N LEU A 135 -15.03 20.19 -32.05
CA LEU A 135 -14.18 21.35 -32.37
C LEU A 135 -14.45 21.90 -33.77
N ALA A 136 -14.57 21.02 -34.78
CA ALA A 136 -14.90 21.45 -36.14
C ALA A 136 -16.28 22.14 -36.21
N GLN A 137 -17.25 21.65 -35.45
CA GLN A 137 -18.57 22.28 -35.36
C GLN A 137 -18.50 23.67 -34.70
N ILE A 138 -17.74 23.80 -33.61
CA ILE A 138 -17.54 25.09 -32.93
C ILE A 138 -16.82 26.09 -33.83
N GLU A 139 -15.81 25.64 -34.58
CA GLU A 139 -15.10 26.48 -35.55
C GLU A 139 -16.05 26.98 -36.64
N ALA A 140 -16.90 26.11 -37.19
CA ALA A 140 -17.90 26.51 -38.19
C ALA A 140 -18.90 27.55 -37.65
N GLU A 141 -19.36 27.39 -36.42
CA GLU A 141 -20.24 28.37 -35.76
C GLU A 141 -19.53 29.70 -35.46
N ARG A 142 -18.23 29.69 -35.21
CA ARG A 142 -17.45 30.93 -35.01
C ARG A 142 -17.14 31.66 -36.32
N THR A 143 -16.92 30.95 -37.42
CA THR A 143 -16.64 31.58 -38.72
C THR A 143 -17.90 32.08 -39.41
N LEU A 144 -19.06 31.45 -39.16
CA LEU A 144 -20.35 31.83 -39.77
C LEU A 144 -20.68 33.34 -39.65
N PRO A 145 -20.60 33.96 -38.44
CA PRO A 145 -20.90 35.38 -38.27
C PRO A 145 -19.88 36.27 -38.97
N GLN A 146 -18.61 35.87 -38.98
CA GLN A 146 -17.53 36.63 -39.58
C GLN A 146 -17.65 36.64 -41.11
N ASP A 147 -17.87 35.46 -41.70
CA ASP A 147 -18.12 35.30 -43.14
C ASP A 147 -19.38 36.05 -43.58
N TYR A 148 -20.43 36.04 -42.75
CA TYR A 148 -21.65 36.79 -43.01
C TYR A 148 -21.43 38.30 -42.99
N GLN A 149 -20.68 38.82 -42.02
CA GLN A 149 -20.34 40.26 -41.95
C GLN A 149 -19.48 40.69 -43.14
N GLU A 150 -18.49 39.88 -43.53
CA GLU A 150 -17.66 40.17 -44.70
C GLU A 150 -18.44 40.12 -46.02
N ALA A 151 -19.37 39.17 -46.17
CA ALA A 151 -20.26 39.10 -47.31
C ALA A 151 -21.21 40.30 -47.37
N ALA A 152 -21.78 40.71 -46.22
CA ALA A 152 -22.64 41.88 -46.11
C ALA A 152 -21.89 43.18 -46.42
N ALA A 153 -20.65 43.32 -45.95
CA ALA A 153 -19.80 44.47 -46.25
C ALA A 153 -19.45 44.55 -47.75
N ALA A 154 -19.13 43.41 -48.39
CA ALA A 154 -18.88 43.36 -49.83
C ALA A 154 -20.12 43.75 -50.65
N GLN A 155 -21.31 43.34 -50.20
CA GLN A 155 -22.57 43.74 -50.81
C GLN A 155 -22.83 45.25 -50.67
N GLN A 156 -22.56 45.84 -49.50
CA GLN A 156 -22.69 47.29 -49.27
C GLN A 156 -21.66 48.11 -50.07
N ALA A 157 -20.47 47.56 -50.30
CA ALA A 157 -19.43 48.16 -51.14
C ALA A 157 -19.74 48.07 -52.65
N GLY A 158 -20.85 47.44 -53.05
CA GLY A 158 -21.25 47.27 -54.44
C GLY A 158 -20.53 46.13 -55.18
N ASP A 159 -19.73 45.32 -54.49
CA ASP A 159 -19.07 44.13 -55.04
C ASP A 159 -19.99 42.91 -54.95
N CYS A 160 -21.02 42.91 -55.80
CA CYS A 160 -21.98 41.83 -55.89
C CYS A 160 -21.35 40.49 -56.33
N ALA A 161 -20.21 40.52 -57.04
CA ALA A 161 -19.51 39.32 -57.49
C ALA A 161 -18.74 38.66 -56.33
N GLY A 162 -18.03 39.45 -55.51
CA GLY A 162 -17.36 38.99 -54.30
C GLY A 162 -18.32 38.47 -53.24
N ALA A 163 -19.45 39.16 -53.04
CA ALA A 163 -20.50 38.71 -52.10
C ALA A 163 -21.12 37.35 -52.51
N ALA A 164 -21.43 37.18 -53.81
CA ALA A 164 -22.00 35.92 -54.32
C ALA A 164 -21.03 34.73 -54.20
N GLY A 165 -19.72 34.98 -54.33
CA GLY A 165 -18.69 33.97 -54.12
C GLY A 165 -18.65 33.47 -52.67
N ARG A 166 -18.69 34.40 -51.69
CA ARG A 166 -18.65 34.07 -50.26
C ARG A 166 -19.94 33.41 -49.74
N PHE A 167 -21.10 33.79 -50.27
CA PHE A 167 -22.34 33.07 -49.93
C PHE A 167 -22.37 31.64 -50.47
N ARG A 168 -21.73 31.37 -51.60
CA ARG A 168 -21.67 30.02 -52.16
C ARG A 168 -20.83 29.05 -51.32
N THR A 169 -19.89 29.56 -50.52
CA THR A 169 -19.11 28.74 -49.58
C THR A 169 -19.84 28.46 -48.25
N LEU A 170 -20.95 29.15 -47.99
CA LEU A 170 -21.76 29.01 -46.76
C LEU A 170 -22.95 28.04 -46.89
N ILE A 171 -23.27 27.55 -48.10
CA ILE A 171 -24.40 26.64 -48.41
C ILE A 171 -23.87 25.30 -48.89
#